data_AF-A0A2L2XP00-F1
#
_entry.id   AF-A0A2L2XP00-F1
#
_cell.length_a   1.000
_cell.length_b   1.000
_cell.length_c   1.000
_cell.angle_alpha   90.00
_cell.angle_beta   90.00
_cell.angle_gamma   90.00
#
_symmetry.space_group_name_H-M   'P 1'
#
loop_
_entity.id
_entity.type
_entity.pdbx_description
1 polymer ?
#
loop_
_entity_poly.entity_id
_entity_poly.type
_entity_poly.pdbx_seq_one_letter_code
_entity_poly.pdbx_strand_id
1 'polypeptide(L)' 'MYIAECPEVGTVDQGETIEQAIAGLREATRLYLEEFPLSETSPRLVTSIEVSYA' A
#
# COMPACT_ATOMS: atom_id res chain seq x y z
N MET A 1 -3.87 -15.55 4.61
CA MET A 1 -3.51 -14.25 5.19
C MET A 1 -2.87 -13.43 4.10
N TYR A 2 -3.49 -12.32 3.74
CA TYR A 2 -3.05 -11.38 2.72
C TYR A 2 -2.47 -10.15 3.38
N ILE A 3 -1.47 -9.55 2.75
CA ILE A 3 -0.82 -8.32 3.20
C ILE A 3 -0.98 -7.31 2.06
N ALA A 4 -1.43 -6.10 2.40
CA ALA A 4 -1.57 -4.99 1.48
C ALA A 4 -0.68 -3.83 1.97
N GLU A 5 0.01 -3.18 1.05
CA GLU A 5 0.95 -2.10 1.34
C GLU A 5 0.69 -0.91 0.42
N CYS A 6 0.86 0.31 0.94
CA CYS A 6 0.89 1.54 0.15
C CYS A 6 2.34 2.04 0.10
N PRO A 7 3.06 1.81 -1.00
CA PRO A 7 4.49 2.14 -1.09
C PRO A 7 4.77 3.66 -1.05
N GLU A 8 3.77 4.50 -1.29
CA GLU A 8 3.89 5.96 -1.25
C GLU A 8 4.14 6.51 0.16
N VAL A 9 3.45 5.91 1.15
CA VAL A 9 3.50 6.29 2.57
C VAL A 9 4.19 5.25 3.44
N GLY A 10 4.36 4.01 2.94
CA GLY A 10 4.88 2.88 3.71
C GLY A 10 3.89 2.31 4.72
N THR A 11 2.58 2.57 4.56
CA THR A 11 1.54 1.93 5.39
C THR A 11 1.30 0.50 4.94
N VAL A 12 0.99 -0.37 5.88
CA VAL A 12 0.76 -1.79 5.66
C VAL A 12 -0.42 -2.26 6.51
N ASP A 13 -1.22 -3.17 5.96
CA ASP A 13 -2.26 -3.85 6.71
C ASP A 13 -2.43 -5.30 6.22
N GLN A 14 -3.13 -6.12 7.00
CA GLN A 14 -3.31 -7.55 6.77
C GLN A 14 -4.78 -7.98 6.93
N GLY A 15 -5.16 -9.04 6.24
CA GLY A 15 -6.53 -9.59 6.29
C GLY A 15 -6.59 -11.07 5.95
N GLU A 16 -7.71 -11.72 6.27
CA GLU A 16 -7.97 -13.10 5.85
C GLU A 16 -8.31 -13.17 4.36
N THR A 17 -8.94 -12.12 3.83
CA THR A 17 -9.20 -11.91 2.41
C THR A 17 -8.46 -10.69 1.84
N ILE A 18 -8.38 -10.62 0.51
CA ILE A 18 -7.79 -9.46 -0.19
C ILE A 18 -8.57 -8.19 0.12
N GLU A 19 -9.90 -8.27 0.14
CA GLU A 19 -10.79 -7.15 0.40
C GLU A 19 -10.60 -6.60 1.81
N GLN A 20 -10.42 -7.49 2.80
CA GLN A 20 -10.15 -7.09 4.17
C GLN A 20 -8.81 -6.37 4.30
N ALA A 21 -7.74 -6.92 3.71
CA ALA A 21 -6.42 -6.29 3.72
C ALA A 21 -6.44 -4.91 3.05
N ILE A 22 -7.14 -4.76 1.92
CA ILE A 22 -7.30 -3.48 1.22
C ILE A 22 -8.12 -2.48 2.05
N ALA A 23 -9.21 -2.93 2.68
CA ALA A 23 -10.05 -2.08 3.52
C ALA A 23 -9.28 -1.53 4.72
N GLY A 24 -8.50 -2.39 5.39
CA GLY A 24 -7.61 -1.99 6.47
C GLY A 24 -6.54 -1.01 6.00
N LEU A 25 -5.85 -1.33 4.89
CA LEU A 25 -4.82 -0.46 4.32
C LEU A 25 -5.34 0.96 4.02
N ARG A 26 -6.56 1.08 3.49
CA ARG A 26 -7.19 2.38 3.23
C ARG A 26 -7.38 3.20 4.50
N GLU A 27 -7.82 2.56 5.57
CA GLU A 27 -8.04 3.21 6.86
C GLU A 27 -6.70 3.60 7.51
N ALA A 28 -5.73 2.69 7.56
CA ALA A 28 -4.40 2.97 8.06
C ALA A 28 -3.73 4.14 7.30
N THR A 29 -3.89 4.18 5.98
CA THR A 29 -3.39 5.27 5.14
C THR A 29 -4.11 6.59 5.42
N ARG A 30 -5.44 6.57 5.56
CA ARG A 30 -6.22 7.77 5.89
C ARG A 30 -5.76 8.37 7.22
N LEU A 31 -5.63 7.56 8.27
CA LEU A 31 -5.15 7.98 9.58
C LEU A 31 -3.74 8.58 9.51
N TYR A 32 -2.84 7.93 8.76
CA TYR A 32 -1.49 8.46 8.53
C TYR A 32 -1.52 9.85 7.88
N LEU A 33 -2.33 10.04 6.85
CA LEU A 33 -2.44 11.32 6.13
C LEU A 33 -3.09 12.44 6.96
N GLU A 34 -3.97 12.09 7.90
CA GLU A 34 -4.56 13.04 8.84
C GLU A 34 -3.53 13.59 9.83
N GLU A 35 -2.58 12.74 10.26
CA GLU A 35 -1.50 13.14 11.17
C GLU A 35 -0.31 13.77 10.43
N PHE A 36 0.01 13.25 9.24
CA PHE A 36 1.17 13.62 8.43
C PHE A 36 0.73 13.92 6.99
N PRO A 37 0.30 15.16 6.69
CA PRO A 37 -0.10 15.52 5.34
C PRO A 37 1.08 15.35 4.38
N LEU A 38 0.90 14.53 3.35
CA LEU A 38 1.91 14.34 2.31
C LEU A 38 2.11 15.63 1.51
N SER A 39 3.36 16.08 1.43
CA SER A 39 3.79 17.02 0.40
C SER A 39 3.61 16.39 -0.99
N GLU A 40 3.32 17.19 -2.02
CA GLU A 40 3.27 16.69 -3.41
C GLU A 40 4.54 15.90 -3.73
N THR A 41 4.39 14.59 -3.89
CA THR A 41 5.49 13.73 -4.31
C THR A 41 5.41 13.56 -5.81
N SER A 42 6.57 13.61 -6.47
CA SER A 42 6.72 13.32 -7.88
C SER A 42 6.10 11.94 -8.20
N PRO A 43 5.53 11.75 -9.41
CA PRO A 43 4.81 10.54 -9.75
C PRO A 43 5.73 9.32 -9.57
N ARG A 44 5.30 8.38 -8.72
CA ARG A 44 6.00 7.10 -8.50
C ARG A 44 5.51 6.09 -9.54
N LEU A 45 6.44 5.37 -10.16
CA LEU A 45 6.14 4.31 -11.10
C LEU A 45 6.19 2.96 -10.35
N VAL A 46 5.03 2.35 -10.12
CA VAL A 46 4.93 0.98 -9.62
C VAL A 46 4.69 0.05 -10.79
N THR A 47 5.59 -0.93 -11.00
CA THR A 47 5.49 -1.88 -12.12
C THR A 47 5.90 -3.27 -11.65
N SER A 48 5.21 -4.30 -12.16
CA SER A 48 5.56 -5.70 -11.96
C SER A 48 6.26 -6.24 -13.22
N ILE A 49 7.31 -7.02 -13.04
CA ILE A 49 7.99 -7.73 -14.13
C ILE A 49 7.89 -9.23 -13.89
N GLU A 50 7.67 -9.99 -14.97
CA GLU A 50 7.77 -11.45 -14.97
C GLU A 50 9.16 -11.84 -15.48
N VAL A 51 9.89 -12.66 -14.73
CA VAL A 51 11.25 -13.11 -15.08
C VAL A 51 11.29 -14.63 -15.02
N SER A 52 11.76 -15.26 -16.08
CA SER A 52 12.06 -16.69 -16.14
C SER A 52 13.58 -16.92 -16.04
N TYR A 53 13.99 -17.97 -15.31
CA TYR A 53 15.39 -18.39 -15.15
C TYR A 53 15.53 -19.88 -15.49
N ALA A 54 16.68 -20.30 -16.01
CA ALA A 54 16.96 -21.64 -16.52
C ALA A 54 17.74 -22.51 -15.52
#